data_AF-A0A355D762-F1
#
_entry.id   AF-A0A355D762-F1
#
_cell.length_a   1.000
_cell.length_b   1.000
_cell.length_c   1.000
_cell.angle_alpha   90.00
_cell.angle_beta   90.00
_cell.angle_gamma   90.00
#
_symmetry.space_group_name_H-M   'P 1'
#
loop_
_entity.id
_entity.type
_entity.pdbx_description
1 polymer ?
#
loop_
_entity_poly.entity_id
_entity_poly.type
_entity_poly.pdbx_seq_one_letter_code
_entity_poly.pdbx_strand_id
1 'polypeptide(L)'
;SYISTVRKKLIELDKKDSVEYIKATYNQVVIYIMCNNIIKAKKVSEDLKEILSFNKNEYVNAEIYKVLAIIEIYLGGDEVKYYEEQALKRYDNLLDKKARAYYDLAKAMFENGIKDEALDYLERALSEYPRSDKEQLCEFLIDGVKSLIEYGYYDLVLNYIEEVLDLSIELELVPIMEKAYYYKAMIFERKKNYIMAETYMMLSLDALMKYGTKSEICKRYMKIGTMYHDMGNVNDSIKYFSLAFKMDKSFY
;
A
#
# COMPACT_ATOMS: atom_id res chain seq x y z
N SER A 1 18.19 6.04 -17.20
CA SER A 1 17.62 4.77 -16.69
C SER A 1 17.65 3.75 -17.82
N TYR A 2 17.79 2.46 -17.52
CA TYR A 2 17.73 1.39 -18.52
C TYR A 2 16.46 1.50 -19.40
N ILE A 3 15.31 1.77 -18.76
CA ILE A 3 14.02 1.91 -19.43
C ILE A 3 13.99 3.10 -20.40
N SER A 4 14.63 4.23 -20.05
CA SER A 4 14.71 5.37 -20.97
C SER A 4 15.52 5.06 -22.23
N THR A 5 16.54 4.20 -22.12
CA THR A 5 17.35 3.76 -23.27
C THR A 5 16.55 2.80 -24.15
N VAL A 6 15.82 1.85 -23.55
CA VAL A 6 14.93 0.93 -24.27
C VAL A 6 13.86 1.70 -25.04
N ARG A 7 13.19 2.67 -24.39
CA ARG A 7 12.15 3.49 -25.03
C ARG A 7 12.69 4.29 -26.22
N LYS A 8 13.85 4.95 -26.08
CA LYS A 8 14.50 5.68 -27.17
C LYS A 8 14.81 4.77 -28.36
N LYS A 9 15.38 3.60 -28.10
CA LYS A 9 15.71 2.63 -29.14
C LYS A 9 14.46 2.11 -29.87
N LEU A 10 13.35 1.92 -29.17
CA LEU A 10 12.08 1.51 -29.79
C LEU A 10 11.49 2.62 -30.67
N ILE A 11 11.65 3.88 -30.29
CA ILE A 11 11.28 5.03 -31.14
C ILE A 11 12.16 5.07 -32.40
N GLU A 12 13.48 4.90 -32.26
CA GLU A 12 14.42 4.86 -33.39
C GLU A 12 14.14 3.72 -34.38
N LEU A 13 13.55 2.62 -33.88
CA LEU A 13 13.15 1.47 -34.69
C LEU A 13 11.71 1.57 -35.25
N ASP A 14 11.03 2.70 -35.04
CA ASP A 14 9.64 2.93 -35.44
C ASP A 14 8.65 1.89 -34.88
N LYS A 15 8.88 1.46 -33.63
CA LYS A 15 8.07 0.45 -32.92
C LYS A 15 7.21 1.03 -31.82
N LYS A 16 6.63 2.23 -32.03
CA LYS A 16 5.79 2.89 -31.02
C LYS A 16 4.51 2.13 -30.70
N ASP A 17 4.00 1.33 -31.63
CA ASP A 17 2.83 0.48 -31.47
C ASP A 17 3.13 -0.85 -30.75
N SER A 18 4.40 -1.15 -30.50
CA SER A 18 4.80 -2.40 -29.84
C SER A 18 4.39 -2.46 -28.37
N VAL A 19 4.09 -3.68 -27.91
CA VAL A 19 3.79 -3.95 -26.49
C VAL A 19 4.95 -3.55 -25.60
N GLU A 20 6.19 -3.73 -26.06
CA GLU A 20 7.40 -3.32 -25.35
C GLU A 20 7.48 -1.81 -25.16
N TYR A 21 7.12 -1.02 -26.17
CA TYR A 21 7.12 0.44 -26.06
C TYR A 21 6.05 0.92 -25.07
N ILE A 22 4.83 0.38 -25.16
CA ILE A 22 3.74 0.73 -24.26
C ILE A 22 4.15 0.43 -22.80
N LYS A 23 4.64 -0.79 -22.54
CA LYS A 23 5.12 -1.19 -21.21
C LYS A 23 6.28 -0.33 -20.72
N ALA A 24 7.28 -0.06 -21.57
CA ALA A 24 8.42 0.77 -21.20
C ALA A 24 7.99 2.21 -20.87
N THR A 25 7.08 2.78 -21.65
CA THR A 25 6.57 4.14 -21.43
C THR A 25 5.78 4.22 -20.13
N TYR A 26 4.84 3.28 -19.91
CA TYR A 26 4.07 3.19 -18.66
C TYR A 26 4.98 3.05 -17.44
N ASN A 27 5.89 2.07 -17.45
CA ASN A 27 6.79 1.82 -16.33
C ASN A 27 7.71 3.01 -16.05
N GLN A 28 8.16 3.72 -17.10
CA GLN A 28 8.98 4.91 -16.91
C GLN A 28 8.22 6.03 -16.19
N VAL A 29 6.94 6.24 -16.53
CA VAL A 29 6.08 7.21 -15.84
C VAL A 29 5.89 6.81 -14.38
N VAL A 30 5.51 5.56 -14.11
CA VAL A 30 5.31 5.05 -12.75
C VAL A 30 6.58 5.21 -11.90
N ILE A 31 7.75 4.86 -12.44
CA ILE A 31 9.03 5.05 -11.73
C ILE A 31 9.29 6.52 -11.43
N TYR A 32 8.99 7.44 -12.36
CA TYR A 32 9.14 8.86 -12.07
C TYR A 32 8.20 9.34 -10.98
N ILE A 33 6.96 8.86 -10.92
CA ILE A 33 6.03 9.14 -9.83
C ILE A 33 6.59 8.61 -8.51
N MET A 34 7.02 7.34 -8.47
CA MET A 34 7.61 6.72 -7.26
C MET A 34 8.88 7.43 -6.76
N CYS A 35 9.66 8.03 -7.66
CA CYS A 35 10.82 8.86 -7.32
C CYS A 35 10.46 10.32 -7.01
N ASN A 36 9.17 10.64 -6.86
CA ASN A 36 8.64 11.99 -6.66
C ASN A 36 9.12 13.01 -7.70
N ASN A 37 9.35 12.56 -8.95
CA ASN A 37 9.79 13.40 -10.07
C ASN A 37 8.62 13.66 -11.03
N ILE A 38 7.61 14.36 -10.52
CA ILE A 38 6.33 14.58 -11.21
C ILE A 38 6.50 15.33 -12.53
N ILE A 39 7.47 16.27 -12.62
CA ILE A 39 7.76 17.01 -13.86
C ILE A 39 8.21 16.06 -14.98
N LYS A 40 9.09 15.09 -14.68
CA LYS A 40 9.50 14.09 -15.68
C LYS A 40 8.38 13.10 -15.99
N ALA A 41 7.58 12.71 -15.00
CA ALA A 41 6.40 11.88 -15.20
C ALA A 41 5.45 12.55 -16.20
N LYS A 42 5.10 13.82 -15.97
CA LYS A 42 4.23 14.60 -16.87
C LYS A 42 4.78 14.67 -18.29
N LYS A 43 6.07 14.93 -18.45
CA LYS A 43 6.69 14.97 -19.79
C LYS A 43 6.57 13.64 -20.54
N VAL A 44 6.77 12.51 -19.87
CA VAL A 44 6.64 11.19 -20.51
C VAL A 44 5.18 10.78 -20.67
N SER A 45 4.27 11.31 -19.85
CA SER A 45 2.84 11.00 -19.94
C SER A 45 2.18 11.51 -21.23
N GLU A 46 2.78 12.48 -21.94
CA GLU A 46 2.31 12.88 -23.27
C GLU A 46 2.44 11.73 -24.28
N ASP A 47 3.49 10.90 -24.19
CA ASP A 47 3.61 9.68 -24.99
C ASP A 47 2.50 8.66 -24.62
N LEU A 48 2.08 8.62 -23.35
CA LEU A 48 0.96 7.77 -22.93
C LEU A 48 -0.36 8.23 -23.56
N LYS A 49 -0.57 9.54 -23.71
CA LYS A 49 -1.74 10.08 -24.42
C LYS A 49 -1.73 9.72 -25.90
N GLU A 50 -0.57 9.73 -26.55
CA GLU A 50 -0.42 9.22 -27.92
C GLU A 50 -0.78 7.72 -27.99
N ILE A 51 -0.31 6.92 -27.03
CA ILE A 51 -0.61 5.49 -26.95
C ILE A 51 -2.13 5.22 -26.90
N LEU A 52 -2.90 6.04 -26.19
CA LEU A 52 -4.36 5.90 -26.11
C LEU A 52 -5.06 5.96 -27.47
N SER A 53 -4.47 6.60 -28.49
CA SER A 53 -5.11 6.71 -29.81
C SER A 53 -5.00 5.45 -30.67
N PHE A 54 -4.06 4.56 -30.35
CA PHE A 54 -3.81 3.36 -31.16
C PHE A 54 -3.85 2.04 -30.37
N ASN A 55 -3.63 2.06 -29.05
CA ASN A 55 -3.68 0.85 -28.24
C ASN A 55 -5.12 0.35 -28.07
N LYS A 56 -5.39 -0.86 -28.54
CA LYS A 56 -6.72 -1.49 -28.48
C LYS A 56 -7.00 -2.25 -27.18
N ASN A 57 -6.02 -2.38 -26.30
CA ASN A 57 -6.19 -3.08 -25.04
C ASN A 57 -6.82 -2.13 -24.00
N GLU A 58 -8.12 -2.29 -23.77
CA GLU A 58 -8.88 -1.43 -22.84
C GLU A 58 -8.37 -1.47 -21.40
N TYR A 59 -7.89 -2.63 -20.94
CA TYR A 59 -7.29 -2.72 -19.59
C TYR A 59 -6.00 -1.89 -19.49
N VAL A 60 -5.12 -1.98 -20.49
CA VAL A 60 -3.91 -1.15 -20.52
C VAL A 60 -4.27 0.34 -20.63
N ASN A 61 -5.29 0.68 -21.42
CA ASN A 61 -5.79 2.05 -21.48
C ASN A 61 -6.34 2.51 -20.13
N ALA A 62 -7.03 1.65 -19.37
CA ALA A 62 -7.51 1.95 -18.02
C ALA A 62 -6.34 2.29 -17.08
N GLU A 63 -5.28 1.48 -17.09
CA GLU A 63 -4.07 1.73 -16.29
C GLU A 63 -3.39 3.05 -16.69
N ILE A 64 -3.34 3.37 -17.99
CA ILE A 64 -2.82 4.66 -18.46
C ILE A 64 -3.66 5.81 -17.93
N TYR A 65 -4.99 5.74 -18.07
CA TYR A 65 -5.90 6.77 -17.56
C TYR A 65 -5.77 6.96 -16.04
N LYS A 66 -5.67 5.88 -15.27
CA LYS A 66 -5.41 5.96 -13.81
C LYS A 66 -4.11 6.70 -13.52
N VAL A 67 -3.02 6.39 -14.21
CA VAL A 67 -1.72 7.07 -14.01
C VAL A 67 -1.79 8.54 -14.41
N LEU A 68 -2.53 8.90 -15.46
CA LEU A 68 -2.78 10.29 -15.84
C LEU A 68 -3.54 11.04 -14.72
N ALA A 69 -4.58 10.44 -14.14
CA ALA A 69 -5.30 11.00 -13.00
C ALA A 69 -4.37 11.23 -11.79
N ILE A 70 -3.51 10.26 -11.46
CA ILE A 70 -2.51 10.39 -10.39
C ILE A 70 -1.55 11.56 -10.65
N ILE A 71 -1.06 11.73 -11.88
CA ILE A 71 -0.21 12.87 -12.23
C ILE A 71 -0.94 14.20 -12.03
N GLU A 72 -2.20 14.29 -12.47
CA GLU A 72 -3.01 15.49 -12.28
C GLU A 72 -3.23 15.82 -10.79
N ILE A 73 -3.43 14.80 -9.93
CA ILE A 73 -3.52 15.00 -8.47
C ILE A 73 -2.23 15.66 -7.94
N TYR A 74 -1.05 15.15 -8.30
CA TYR A 74 0.22 15.74 -7.86
C TYR A 74 0.49 17.13 -8.44
N LEU A 75 -0.10 17.45 -9.59
CA LEU A 75 0.04 18.77 -10.23
C LEU A 75 -1.05 19.77 -9.78
N GLY A 76 -2.09 19.32 -9.07
CA GLY A 76 -3.26 20.13 -8.76
C GLY A 76 -4.05 20.53 -10.03
N GLY A 77 -4.11 19.63 -11.02
CA GLY A 77 -4.82 19.88 -12.27
C GLY A 77 -6.31 19.54 -12.20
N ASP A 78 -7.08 20.07 -13.16
CA ASP A 78 -8.55 19.97 -13.16
C ASP A 78 -9.09 18.70 -13.85
N GLU A 79 -8.22 17.93 -14.53
CA GLU A 79 -8.62 16.77 -15.33
C GLU A 79 -8.69 15.44 -14.54
N VAL A 80 -8.50 15.47 -13.21
CA VAL A 80 -8.49 14.25 -12.36
C VAL A 80 -9.74 13.40 -12.59
N LYS A 81 -10.93 14.01 -12.47
CA LYS A 81 -12.22 13.32 -12.63
C LYS A 81 -12.40 12.75 -14.03
N TYR A 82 -11.96 13.48 -15.05
CA TYR A 82 -12.04 13.00 -16.43
C TYR A 82 -11.22 11.71 -16.60
N TYR A 83 -9.96 11.72 -16.19
CA TYR A 83 -9.09 10.56 -16.34
C TYR A 83 -9.54 9.39 -15.46
N GLU A 84 -10.02 9.66 -14.25
CA GLU A 84 -10.63 8.66 -13.38
C GLU A 84 -11.84 7.97 -14.05
N GLU A 85 -12.81 8.74 -14.53
CA GLU A 85 -14.00 8.21 -15.20
C GLU A 85 -13.62 7.35 -16.42
N GLN A 86 -12.63 7.79 -17.20
CA GLN A 86 -12.12 7.04 -18.34
C GLN A 86 -11.45 5.71 -17.91
N ALA A 87 -10.76 5.68 -16.78
CA ALA A 87 -10.17 4.45 -16.23
C ALA A 87 -11.25 3.50 -15.73
N LEU A 88 -12.16 3.99 -14.87
CA LEU A 88 -13.22 3.19 -14.24
C LEU A 88 -14.17 2.57 -15.27
N LYS A 89 -14.51 3.30 -16.33
CA LYS A 89 -15.32 2.78 -17.44
C LYS A 89 -14.64 1.58 -18.14
N ARG A 90 -13.33 1.60 -18.26
CA ARG A 90 -12.55 0.59 -19.00
C ARG A 90 -12.16 -0.63 -18.19
N TYR A 91 -12.10 -0.50 -16.86
CA TYR A 91 -12.01 -1.68 -16.01
C TYR A 91 -13.27 -2.56 -16.12
N ASP A 92 -14.42 -1.98 -16.50
CA ASP A 92 -15.65 -2.72 -16.76
C ASP A 92 -16.02 -3.68 -15.60
N ASN A 93 -15.98 -5.00 -15.79
CA ASN A 93 -16.31 -5.98 -14.75
C ASN A 93 -15.11 -6.44 -13.90
N LEU A 94 -13.93 -5.85 -14.09
CA LEU A 94 -12.71 -6.12 -13.31
C LEU A 94 -12.74 -5.38 -11.97
N LEU A 95 -13.60 -5.85 -11.07
CA LEU A 95 -13.86 -5.24 -9.77
C LEU A 95 -12.59 -5.14 -8.89
N ASP A 96 -11.68 -6.11 -8.94
CA ASP A 96 -10.41 -6.06 -8.22
C ASP A 96 -9.52 -4.91 -8.72
N LYS A 97 -9.52 -4.68 -10.04
CA LYS A 97 -8.75 -3.59 -10.67
C LYS A 97 -9.36 -2.23 -10.37
N LYS A 98 -10.69 -2.13 -10.35
CA LYS A 98 -11.40 -0.90 -9.91
C LYS A 98 -11.07 -0.53 -8.48
N ALA A 99 -11.17 -1.49 -7.55
CA ALA A 99 -10.84 -1.26 -6.15
C ALA A 99 -9.37 -0.83 -5.97
N ARG A 100 -8.43 -1.47 -6.67
CA ARG A 100 -7.01 -1.04 -6.66
C ARG A 100 -6.81 0.34 -7.26
N ALA A 101 -7.59 0.73 -8.28
CA ALA A 101 -7.53 2.08 -8.84
C ALA A 101 -7.99 3.14 -7.82
N TYR A 102 -9.09 2.90 -7.10
CA TYR A 102 -9.51 3.79 -6.01
C TYR A 102 -8.43 3.89 -4.92
N TYR A 103 -7.80 2.77 -4.56
CA TYR A 103 -6.71 2.75 -3.58
C TYR A 103 -5.50 3.58 -4.03
N ASP A 104 -5.06 3.41 -5.29
CA ASP A 104 -3.93 4.17 -5.85
C ASP A 104 -4.22 5.68 -5.88
N LEU A 105 -5.45 6.07 -6.25
CA LEU A 105 -5.91 7.46 -6.25
C LEU A 105 -5.99 8.04 -4.84
N ALA A 106 -6.55 7.29 -3.87
CA ALA A 106 -6.60 7.69 -2.47
C ALA A 106 -5.20 7.98 -1.93
N LYS A 107 -4.23 7.11 -2.21
CA LYS A 107 -2.84 7.30 -1.79
C LYS A 107 -2.24 8.59 -2.36
N ALA A 108 -2.42 8.84 -3.66
CA ALA A 108 -1.95 10.07 -4.28
C ALA A 108 -2.61 11.32 -3.66
N MET A 109 -3.91 11.26 -3.38
CA MET A 109 -4.65 12.35 -2.72
C MET A 109 -4.15 12.61 -1.30
N PHE A 110 -3.92 11.55 -0.49
CA PHE A 110 -3.36 11.70 0.85
C PHE A 110 -1.98 12.36 0.84
N GLU A 111 -1.10 11.95 -0.08
CA GLU A 111 0.25 12.53 -0.22
C GLU A 111 0.21 14.02 -0.63
N ASN A 112 -0.86 14.48 -1.27
CA ASN A 112 -1.08 15.88 -1.62
C ASN A 112 -2.00 16.64 -0.63
N GLY A 113 -2.36 16.01 0.50
CA GLY A 113 -3.14 16.65 1.56
C GLY A 113 -4.64 16.75 1.30
N ILE A 114 -5.17 16.10 0.26
CA ILE A 114 -6.60 16.07 -0.08
C ILE A 114 -7.30 14.97 0.75
N LYS A 115 -7.37 15.19 2.07
CA LYS A 115 -7.66 14.13 3.04
C LYS A 115 -9.07 13.55 2.98
N ASP A 116 -10.09 14.39 2.84
CA ASP A 116 -11.48 13.95 2.94
C ASP A 116 -11.88 13.10 1.72
N GLU A 117 -11.50 13.54 0.51
CA GLU A 117 -11.71 12.75 -0.71
C GLU A 117 -10.87 11.47 -0.72
N ALA A 118 -9.61 11.54 -0.25
CA ALA A 118 -8.75 10.37 -0.16
C ALA A 118 -9.35 9.27 0.72
N LEU A 119 -9.98 9.65 1.85
CA LEU A 119 -10.62 8.70 2.74
C LEU A 119 -11.81 8.01 2.06
N ASP A 120 -12.69 8.77 1.39
CA ASP A 120 -13.82 8.20 0.65
C ASP A 120 -13.35 7.17 -0.38
N TYR A 121 -12.30 7.50 -1.14
CA TYR A 121 -11.74 6.57 -2.13
C TYR A 121 -11.14 5.32 -1.48
N LEU A 122 -10.45 5.46 -0.35
CA LEU A 122 -9.89 4.32 0.38
C LEU A 122 -11.01 3.42 0.92
N GLU A 123 -12.05 3.98 1.54
CA GLU A 123 -13.18 3.19 2.04
C GLU A 123 -13.92 2.49 0.89
N ARG A 124 -14.14 3.17 -0.24
CA ARG A 124 -14.70 2.56 -1.44
C ARG A 124 -13.83 1.42 -1.95
N ALA A 125 -12.52 1.62 -2.05
CA ALA A 125 -11.58 0.58 -2.45
C ALA A 125 -11.72 -0.68 -1.58
N LEU A 126 -11.73 -0.52 -0.25
CA LEU A 126 -11.87 -1.62 0.70
C LEU A 126 -13.26 -2.26 0.66
N SER A 127 -14.32 -1.46 0.51
CA SER A 127 -15.70 -1.95 0.48
C SER A 127 -16.10 -2.60 -0.85
N GLU A 128 -15.45 -2.28 -1.97
CA GLU A 128 -15.82 -2.76 -3.31
C GLU A 128 -14.92 -3.92 -3.80
N TYR A 129 -13.78 -4.19 -3.14
CA TYR A 129 -12.86 -5.26 -3.54
C TYR A 129 -13.54 -6.66 -3.56
N PRO A 130 -13.42 -7.49 -4.61
CA PRO A 130 -14.11 -8.78 -4.66
C PRO A 130 -13.83 -9.72 -3.48
N ARG A 131 -14.87 -10.37 -2.94
CA ARG A 131 -14.76 -11.32 -1.81
C ARG A 131 -14.59 -12.78 -2.24
N SER A 132 -14.50 -13.03 -3.55
CA SER A 132 -14.38 -14.38 -4.11
C SER A 132 -12.99 -14.99 -3.93
N ASP A 133 -11.93 -14.18 -4.07
CA ASP A 133 -10.54 -14.58 -3.86
C ASP A 133 -10.08 -14.14 -2.47
N LYS A 134 -10.18 -15.06 -1.51
CA LYS A 134 -9.93 -14.77 -0.10
C LYS A 134 -8.47 -14.39 0.19
N GLU A 135 -7.51 -14.99 -0.51
CA GLU A 135 -6.09 -14.71 -0.31
C GLU A 135 -5.76 -13.30 -0.79
N GLN A 136 -6.17 -12.96 -2.00
CA GLN A 136 -5.98 -11.62 -2.56
C GLN A 136 -6.76 -10.54 -1.80
N LEU A 137 -7.96 -10.87 -1.30
CA LEU A 137 -8.72 -9.99 -0.42
C LEU A 137 -7.95 -9.73 0.88
N CYS A 138 -7.43 -10.78 1.52
CA CYS A 138 -6.70 -10.66 2.78
C CYS A 138 -5.46 -9.76 2.63
N GLU A 139 -4.68 -9.94 1.55
CA GLU A 139 -3.55 -9.08 1.20
C GLU A 139 -3.97 -7.63 0.96
N PHE A 140 -5.05 -7.42 0.21
CA PHE A 140 -5.54 -6.08 -0.10
C PHE A 140 -6.03 -5.33 1.15
N LEU A 141 -6.78 -6.01 2.02
CA LEU A 141 -7.32 -5.43 3.24
C LEU A 141 -6.22 -5.05 4.24
N ILE A 142 -5.16 -5.87 4.39
CA ILE A 142 -4.06 -5.53 5.31
C ILE A 142 -3.26 -4.31 4.82
N ASP A 143 -3.11 -4.13 3.50
CA ASP A 143 -2.52 -2.92 2.92
C ASP A 143 -3.42 -1.69 3.14
N GLY A 144 -4.73 -1.86 3.03
CA GLY A 144 -5.73 -0.85 3.41
C GLY A 144 -5.63 -0.41 4.86
N VAL A 145 -5.58 -1.38 5.78
CA VAL A 145 -5.39 -1.14 7.23
C VAL A 145 -4.11 -0.36 7.50
N LYS A 146 -3.01 -0.74 6.86
CA LYS A 146 -1.74 -0.02 6.98
C LYS A 146 -1.88 1.44 6.55
N SER A 147 -2.55 1.70 5.43
CA SER A 147 -2.81 3.06 4.93
C SER A 147 -3.69 3.87 5.90
N LEU A 148 -4.75 3.28 6.45
CA LEU A 148 -5.58 3.94 7.48
C LEU A 148 -4.74 4.36 8.69
N ILE A 149 -3.83 3.50 9.15
CA ILE A 149 -2.91 3.80 10.27
C ILE A 149 -1.93 4.93 9.91
N GLU A 150 -1.34 4.87 8.71
CA GLU A 150 -0.37 5.85 8.21
C GLU A 150 -0.96 7.25 8.12
N TYR A 151 -2.22 7.37 7.67
CA TYR A 151 -2.92 8.66 7.54
C TYR A 151 -3.75 9.06 8.76
N GLY A 152 -3.79 8.22 9.81
CA GLY A 152 -4.33 8.58 11.12
C GLY A 152 -5.81 8.24 11.34
N TYR A 153 -6.42 7.42 10.49
CA TYR A 153 -7.82 7.00 10.58
C TYR A 153 -7.99 5.74 11.45
N TYR A 154 -7.56 5.85 12.71
CA TYR A 154 -7.50 4.74 13.65
C TYR A 154 -8.86 4.13 14.02
N ASP A 155 -9.93 4.92 13.93
CA ASP A 155 -11.28 4.46 14.29
C ASP A 155 -11.84 3.44 13.29
N LEU A 156 -11.42 3.51 12.03
CA LEU A 156 -11.85 2.59 10.97
C LEU A 156 -11.03 1.29 10.95
N VAL A 157 -9.82 1.30 11.52
CA VAL A 157 -8.89 0.16 11.45
C VAL A 157 -9.51 -1.11 12.01
N LEU A 158 -10.22 -1.02 13.15
CA LEU A 158 -10.80 -2.21 13.78
C LEU A 158 -11.90 -2.86 12.93
N ASN A 159 -12.58 -2.12 12.06
CA ASN A 159 -13.62 -2.69 11.20
C ASN A 159 -13.05 -3.68 10.19
N TYR A 160 -11.89 -3.35 9.61
CA TYR A 160 -11.24 -4.21 8.61
C TYR A 160 -10.31 -5.25 9.23
N ILE A 161 -9.74 -4.98 10.40
CA ILE A 161 -8.74 -5.87 11.00
C ILE A 161 -9.34 -7.20 11.46
N GLU A 162 -10.60 -7.22 11.87
CA GLU A 162 -11.27 -8.47 12.26
C GLU A 162 -11.46 -9.37 11.04
N GLU A 163 -11.91 -8.82 9.91
CA GLU A 163 -12.02 -9.56 8.64
C GLU A 163 -10.65 -10.09 8.19
N VAL A 164 -9.59 -9.29 8.30
CA VAL A 164 -8.22 -9.74 7.99
C VAL A 164 -7.79 -10.89 8.90
N LEU A 165 -8.06 -10.80 10.20
CA LEU A 165 -7.72 -11.86 11.16
C LEU A 165 -8.47 -13.16 10.83
N ASP A 166 -9.78 -13.08 10.61
CA ASP A 166 -10.60 -14.24 10.25
C ASP A 166 -10.08 -14.93 8.98
N LEU A 167 -9.83 -14.15 7.92
CA LEU A 167 -9.29 -14.67 6.65
C LEU A 167 -7.88 -15.26 6.83
N SER A 168 -6.99 -14.55 7.53
CA SER A 168 -5.60 -14.99 7.70
C SER A 168 -5.48 -16.23 8.60
N ILE A 169 -6.40 -16.43 9.55
CA ILE A 169 -6.50 -17.66 10.34
C ILE A 169 -7.05 -18.80 9.48
N GLU A 170 -8.14 -18.56 8.73
CA GLU A 170 -8.74 -19.56 7.84
C GLU A 170 -7.73 -20.09 6.80
N LEU A 171 -6.93 -19.18 6.23
CA LEU A 171 -5.96 -19.48 5.16
C LEU A 171 -4.55 -19.79 5.68
N GLU A 172 -4.34 -19.79 7.00
CA GLU A 172 -3.03 -19.99 7.63
C GLU A 172 -1.93 -19.02 7.16
N LEU A 173 -2.30 -17.78 6.82
CA LEU A 173 -1.39 -16.73 6.35
C LEU A 173 -0.66 -16.05 7.52
N VAL A 174 0.29 -16.77 8.11
CA VAL A 174 1.05 -16.33 9.32
C VAL A 174 1.62 -14.91 9.20
N PRO A 175 2.22 -14.47 8.08
CA PRO A 175 2.74 -13.10 7.96
C PRO A 175 1.67 -12.00 7.97
N ILE A 176 0.46 -12.27 7.48
CA ILE A 176 -0.63 -11.30 7.51
C ILE A 176 -1.26 -11.27 8.90
N MET A 177 -1.46 -12.45 9.51
CA MET A 177 -1.95 -12.59 10.88
C MET A 177 -1.06 -11.83 11.87
N GLU A 178 0.26 -11.93 11.73
CA GLU A 178 1.23 -11.19 12.54
C GLU A 178 1.03 -9.67 12.44
N LYS A 179 0.91 -9.14 11.21
CA LYS A 179 0.70 -7.71 10.97
C LYS A 179 -0.65 -7.25 11.53
N ALA A 180 -1.70 -8.05 11.35
CA ALA A 180 -3.02 -7.74 11.88
C ALA A 180 -3.01 -7.68 13.41
N TYR A 181 -2.37 -8.63 14.10
CA TYR A 181 -2.18 -8.54 15.55
C TYR A 181 -1.36 -7.31 15.96
N TYR A 182 -0.29 -6.99 15.23
CA TYR A 182 0.52 -5.80 15.51
C TYR A 182 -0.30 -4.50 15.41
N TYR A 183 -1.00 -4.32 14.31
CA TYR A 183 -1.83 -3.15 14.07
C TYR A 183 -2.96 -3.04 15.09
N LYS A 184 -3.60 -4.15 15.45
CA LYS A 184 -4.62 -4.20 16.50
C LYS A 184 -4.04 -3.77 17.86
N ALA A 185 -2.84 -4.24 18.20
CA ALA A 185 -2.14 -3.83 19.40
C ALA A 185 -1.87 -2.32 19.44
N MET A 186 -1.40 -1.74 18.32
CA MET A 186 -1.18 -0.28 18.21
C MET A 186 -2.46 0.52 18.43
N ILE A 187 -3.61 0.06 17.92
CA ILE A 187 -4.89 0.73 18.15
C ILE A 187 -5.26 0.72 19.64
N PHE A 188 -5.11 -0.42 20.32
CA PHE A 188 -5.42 -0.51 21.75
C PHE A 188 -4.43 0.30 22.62
N GLU A 189 -3.16 0.36 22.23
CA GLU A 189 -2.16 1.22 22.88
C GLU A 189 -2.58 2.69 22.81
N ARG A 190 -3.03 3.17 21.64
CA ARG A 190 -3.57 4.53 21.48
C ARG A 190 -4.82 4.79 22.32
N LYS A 191 -5.69 3.78 22.44
CA LYS A 191 -6.87 3.83 23.32
C LYS A 191 -6.52 3.70 24.82
N LYS A 192 -5.23 3.60 25.17
CA LYS A 192 -4.73 3.34 26.54
C LYS A 192 -5.30 2.07 27.16
N ASN A 193 -5.78 1.13 26.33
CA ASN A 193 -6.18 -0.20 26.77
C ASN A 193 -4.96 -1.12 26.71
N TYR A 194 -4.11 -0.96 27.71
CA TYR A 194 -2.81 -1.61 27.80
C TYR A 194 -2.90 -3.15 27.86
N ILE A 195 -3.97 -3.69 28.47
CA ILE A 195 -4.20 -5.14 28.56
C ILE A 195 -4.39 -5.74 27.16
N MET A 196 -5.26 -5.14 26.35
CA MET A 196 -5.50 -5.62 24.98
C MET A 196 -4.29 -5.34 24.08
N ALA A 197 -3.63 -4.20 24.26
CA ALA A 197 -2.42 -3.86 23.51
C ALA A 197 -1.32 -4.91 23.73
N GLU A 198 -1.04 -5.26 24.99
CA GLU A 198 -0.07 -6.27 25.36
C GLU A 198 -0.43 -7.63 24.77
N THR A 199 -1.69 -8.06 24.94
CA THR A 199 -2.18 -9.36 24.44
C THR A 199 -1.92 -9.52 22.95
N TYR A 200 -2.36 -8.55 22.13
CA TYR A 200 -2.17 -8.63 20.68
C TYR A 200 -0.70 -8.42 20.27
N MET A 201 0.07 -7.62 21.02
CA MET A 201 1.50 -7.47 20.75
C MET A 201 2.27 -8.77 20.97
N MET A 202 1.91 -9.56 22.01
CA MET A 202 2.50 -10.87 22.25
C MET A 202 2.09 -11.88 21.17
N LEU A 203 0.81 -11.94 20.77
CA LEU A 203 0.36 -12.79 19.67
C LEU A 203 1.10 -12.48 18.35
N SER A 204 1.31 -11.19 18.08
CA SER A 204 2.10 -10.74 16.95
C SER A 204 3.57 -11.17 17.07
N LEU A 205 4.20 -11.02 18.23
CA LEU A 205 5.56 -11.52 18.46
C LEU A 205 5.65 -13.05 18.25
N ASP A 206 4.71 -13.82 18.78
CA ASP A 206 4.69 -15.28 18.65
C ASP A 206 4.55 -15.72 17.18
N ALA A 207 3.72 -15.02 16.40
CA ALA A 207 3.63 -15.24 14.96
C ALA A 207 4.94 -14.85 14.24
N LEU A 208 5.51 -13.69 14.59
CA LEU A 208 6.76 -13.19 14.01
C LEU A 208 7.93 -14.13 14.28
N MET A 209 7.99 -14.79 15.44
CA MET A 209 9.04 -15.76 15.76
C MET A 209 9.08 -16.96 14.82
N LYS A 210 7.99 -17.25 14.08
CA LYS A 210 7.91 -18.39 13.15
C LYS A 210 8.57 -18.13 11.80
N TYR A 211 8.67 -16.88 11.36
CA TYR A 211 9.14 -16.53 10.01
C TYR A 211 10.03 -15.28 9.94
N GLY A 212 9.96 -14.42 10.95
CA GLY A 212 10.60 -13.12 10.97
C GLY A 212 12.12 -13.21 11.05
N THR A 213 12.77 -12.23 10.44
CA THR A 213 14.22 -12.06 10.56
C THR A 213 14.59 -11.62 11.98
N LYS A 214 15.84 -11.87 12.38
CA LYS A 214 16.38 -11.35 13.64
C LYS A 214 16.19 -9.82 13.77
N SER A 215 16.25 -9.08 12.65
CA SER A 215 16.09 -7.62 12.67
C SER A 215 14.65 -7.22 12.99
N GLU A 216 13.67 -7.92 12.42
CA GLU A 216 12.24 -7.67 12.70
C GLU A 216 11.88 -8.05 14.14
N ILE A 217 12.40 -9.18 14.64
CA ILE A 217 12.21 -9.60 16.04
C ILE A 217 12.87 -8.59 17.00
N CYS A 218 14.07 -8.09 16.68
CA CYS A 218 14.73 -7.04 17.46
C CYS A 218 13.89 -5.76 17.53
N LYS A 219 13.36 -5.29 16.40
CA LYS A 219 12.43 -4.14 16.35
C LYS A 219 11.17 -4.41 17.18
N ARG A 220 10.66 -5.64 17.16
CA ARG A 220 9.51 -6.02 17.98
C ARG A 220 9.79 -5.94 19.47
N TYR A 221 10.92 -6.46 19.92
CA TYR A 221 11.35 -6.32 21.31
C TYR A 221 11.53 -4.86 21.73
N MET A 222 12.11 -4.02 20.86
CA MET A 222 12.19 -2.57 21.13
C MET A 222 10.80 -1.95 21.31
N LYS A 223 9.84 -2.27 20.43
CA LYS A 223 8.47 -1.77 20.52
C LYS A 223 7.76 -2.23 21.79
N ILE A 224 7.93 -3.49 22.19
CA ILE A 224 7.38 -4.02 23.45
C ILE A 224 8.02 -3.32 24.66
N GLY A 225 9.34 -3.11 24.64
CA GLY A 225 10.06 -2.39 25.70
C GLY A 225 9.55 -0.97 25.88
N THR A 226 9.30 -0.24 24.79
CA THR A 226 8.66 1.09 24.80
C THR A 226 7.25 1.02 25.35
N MET A 227 6.45 0.04 24.92
CA MET A 227 5.07 -0.13 25.38
C MET A 227 5.02 -0.32 26.91
N TYR A 228 5.87 -1.18 27.49
CA TYR A 228 5.94 -1.35 28.95
C TYR A 228 6.49 -0.13 29.68
N HIS A 229 7.43 0.60 29.07
CA HIS A 229 7.90 1.87 29.62
C HIS A 229 6.75 2.88 29.76
N ASP A 230 5.93 3.00 28.72
CA ASP A 230 4.80 3.93 28.69
C ASP A 230 3.67 3.54 29.66
N MET A 231 3.59 2.25 30.02
CA MET A 231 2.73 1.73 31.11
C MET A 231 3.32 1.96 32.51
N GLY A 232 4.56 2.42 32.64
CA GLY A 232 5.28 2.54 33.91
C GLY A 232 5.85 1.21 34.44
N ASN A 233 5.80 0.13 33.67
CA ASN A 233 6.36 -1.17 34.04
C ASN A 233 7.85 -1.24 33.63
N VAL A 234 8.70 -0.67 34.49
CA VAL A 234 10.14 -0.54 34.25
C VAL A 234 10.83 -1.91 34.13
N ASN A 235 10.42 -2.89 34.93
CA ASN A 235 11.08 -4.20 34.95
C ASN A 235 10.91 -4.94 33.61
N ASP A 236 9.69 -5.01 33.09
CA ASP A 236 9.45 -5.66 31.80
C ASP A 236 10.03 -4.84 30.65
N SER A 237 9.99 -3.51 30.74
CA SER A 237 10.65 -2.64 29.76
C SER A 237 12.15 -2.96 29.62
N ILE A 238 12.89 -3.01 30.74
CA ILE A 238 14.32 -3.36 30.76
C ILE A 238 14.56 -4.77 30.21
N LYS A 239 13.69 -5.73 30.53
CA LYS A 239 13.78 -7.11 30.02
C LYS A 239 13.72 -7.13 28.50
N TYR A 240 12.73 -6.47 27.89
CA TYR A 240 12.57 -6.48 26.44
C TYR A 240 13.66 -5.67 25.71
N PHE A 241 14.10 -4.53 26.26
CA PHE A 241 15.27 -3.83 25.71
C PHE A 241 16.55 -4.66 25.79
N SER A 242 16.73 -5.44 26.87
CA SER A 242 17.86 -6.35 27.00
C SER A 242 17.81 -7.49 25.98
N LEU A 243 16.62 -8.02 25.67
CA LEU A 243 16.43 -9.02 24.61
C LEU A 243 16.77 -8.44 23.23
N ALA A 244 16.30 -7.23 22.92
CA ALA A 244 16.65 -6.53 21.69
C ALA A 244 18.17 -6.34 21.56
N PHE A 245 18.82 -5.82 22.61
CA PHE A 245 20.26 -5.59 22.63
C PHE A 245 21.10 -6.87 22.45
N LYS A 246 20.70 -7.98 23.09
CA LYS A 246 21.36 -9.28 22.92
C LYS A 246 21.23 -9.77 21.48
N MET A 247 20.06 -9.57 20.86
CA MET A 247 19.83 -9.97 19.48
C MET A 247 20.65 -9.11 18.51
N ASP A 248 20.75 -7.81 18.74
CA ASP A 248 21.56 -6.87 17.95
C ASP A 248 23.07 -7.17 18.03
N LYS A 249 23.57 -7.57 19.20
CA LYS A 249 24.95 -8.05 19.33
C LYS A 249 25.25 -9.33 18.58
N SER A 250 24.23 -10.15 18.27
CA SER A 250 24.42 -11.39 17.51
C SER A 250 24.61 -11.17 16.00
N PHE A 251 24.64 -9.91 15.55
CA PHE A 251 24.96 -9.52 14.16
C PHE A 251 26.44 -9.19 13.95
N TYR A 252 27.23 -9.10 15.03
CA TYR A 252 28.68 -8.88 15.04
C TYR A 252 29.41 -10.16 15.46
#